data_AF-A0A3D0RWF3-F1
#
_entry.id   AF-A0A3D0RWF3-F1
#
_cell.length_a   1.000
_cell.length_b   1.000
_cell.length_c   1.000
_cell.angle_alpha   90.00
_cell.angle_beta   90.00
_cell.angle_gamma   90.00
#
_symmetry.space_group_name_H-M   'P 1'
#
loop_
_entity.id
_entity.type
_entity.pdbx_description
1 polymer ?
#
loop_
_entity_poly.entity_id
_entity_poly.type
_entity_poly.pdbx_seq_one_letter_code
_entity_poly.pdbx_strand_id
1 'polypeptide(L)'
;LIGTARKTIIKMHGSIDPCGPEPGWADPPVITRSDFETYEDKHRRLWALLRASYLSKTLLFLGFSFADANIEILQRLARRHGTAARDRHITVLKKPDGSYPDDLRRHTLKVRDLEMSGVRVHEVSEYEDLPLLLTELVRRTRPPRLFVSGSETGDTYGRQCEEMARALADRVDWEICSLGGHAGWGTTRELARIRRAEGTYDPSRLVFHSRRKEGPPPVEMDERIGTSVFDDLEREPLVRSLLDESRAVLVLGGGTRTAEEIAWATEFGLGVVPLGASGGTAHEYWEQHRADPPDLGGRQTDRATWDRLGADVDVAARAAAQLLAQAMYAPEARIIS
;
A
#
# COMPACT_ATOMS: atom_id res chain seq x y z
N LEU A 1 -15.93 7.13 12.00
CA LEU A 1 -14.46 7.00 12.05
C LEU A 1 -13.92 7.71 10.82
N ILE A 2 -13.65 9.01 10.94
CA ILE A 2 -13.13 9.88 9.89
C ILE A 2 -11.77 10.36 10.38
N GLY A 3 -10.78 10.41 9.49
CA GLY A 3 -9.55 11.17 9.69
C GLY A 3 -8.36 10.34 10.14
N THR A 4 -7.45 10.07 9.21
CA THR A 4 -6.10 9.51 9.37
C THR A 4 -6.02 8.15 10.07
N ALA A 5 -5.40 7.16 9.44
CA ALA A 5 -5.00 5.93 10.13
C ALA A 5 -3.98 6.29 11.23
N ARG A 6 -4.45 6.66 12.43
CA ARG A 6 -3.63 7.05 13.57
C ARG A 6 -2.79 5.85 13.97
N LYS A 7 -1.53 5.83 13.53
CA LYS A 7 -0.58 4.76 13.86
C LYS A 7 -0.28 4.87 15.36
N THR A 8 -0.72 3.88 16.13
CA THR A 8 -0.46 3.82 17.57
C THR A 8 0.86 3.11 17.81
N ILE A 9 1.81 3.80 18.45
CA ILE A 9 3.06 3.22 18.89
C ILE A 9 2.91 2.80 20.35
N ILE A 10 3.15 1.52 20.62
CA ILE A 10 3.08 0.96 21.96
C ILE A 10 4.50 0.61 22.39
N LYS A 11 5.03 1.31 23.39
CA LYS A 11 6.37 1.04 23.95
C LYS A 11 6.22 0.17 25.20
N MET A 12 6.71 -1.07 25.13
CA MET A 12 6.57 -2.02 26.23
C MET A 12 7.65 -1.90 27.30
N HIS A 13 8.85 -1.45 26.93
CA HIS A 13 10.03 -1.47 27.81
C HIS A 13 10.48 -0.08 28.25
N GLY A 14 9.51 0.80 28.48
CA GLY A 14 9.77 2.18 28.88
C GLY A 14 10.05 3.11 27.72
N SER A 15 10.43 4.34 28.04
CA SER A 15 10.65 5.41 27.09
C SER A 15 11.69 6.39 27.62
N ILE A 16 12.47 6.98 26.72
CA ILE A 16 13.46 8.01 27.04
C ILE A 16 12.82 9.37 26.80
N ASP A 17 13.07 10.33 27.68
CA ASP A 17 12.76 11.74 27.48
C ASP A 17 13.94 12.43 26.76
N PRO A 18 13.81 12.77 25.47
CA PRO A 18 14.86 13.43 24.72
C PRO A 18 14.93 14.94 25.00
N CYS A 19 13.96 15.52 25.72
CA CYS A 19 13.85 16.97 25.94
C CYS A 19 14.58 17.48 27.19
N GLY A 20 15.16 16.58 28.00
CA GLY A 20 15.95 16.94 29.17
C GLY A 20 17.40 17.33 28.84
N PRO A 21 18.09 18.07 29.74
CA PRO A 21 19.51 18.40 29.59
C PRO A 21 20.42 17.16 29.63
N GLU A 22 19.96 16.07 30.25
CA GLU A 22 20.52 14.71 30.12
C GLU A 22 19.39 13.76 29.70
N PRO A 23 19.64 12.78 28.82
CA PRO A 23 18.63 11.80 28.42
C PRO A 23 18.21 10.96 29.63
N GLY A 24 17.01 11.23 30.15
CA GLY A 24 16.41 10.53 31.29
C GLY A 24 15.33 9.56 30.86
N TRP A 25 14.90 8.68 31.77
CA TRP A 25 13.75 7.81 31.53
C TRP A 25 12.44 8.58 31.74
N ALA A 26 11.62 8.68 30.69
CA ALA A 26 10.24 9.14 30.79
C ALA A 26 9.35 8.05 31.42
N ASP A 27 9.53 6.80 30.97
CA ASP A 27 8.95 5.61 31.60
C ASP A 27 10.08 4.66 32.02
N PRO A 28 9.96 4.00 33.18
CA PRO A 28 10.99 3.12 33.70
C PRO A 28 11.25 1.95 32.73
N PRO A 29 12.51 1.56 32.53
CA PRO A 29 12.86 0.52 31.58
C PRO A 29 12.56 -0.89 32.11
N VAL A 30 12.30 -1.82 31.20
CA VAL A 30 12.14 -3.25 31.48
C VAL A 30 13.31 -3.98 30.83
N ILE A 31 14.28 -4.41 31.65
CA ILE A 31 15.56 -4.94 31.15
C ILE A 31 15.93 -6.23 31.87
N THR A 32 15.74 -6.28 33.19
CA THR A 32 16.20 -7.43 33.97
C THR A 32 15.23 -8.60 33.83
N ARG A 33 15.72 -9.82 34.07
CA ARG A 33 14.88 -11.03 34.10
C ARG A 33 13.69 -10.88 35.05
N SER A 34 13.90 -10.27 36.23
CA SER A 34 12.84 -10.00 37.20
C SER A 34 11.77 -9.05 36.64
N ASP A 35 12.16 -8.08 35.80
CA ASP A 35 11.21 -7.18 35.16
C ASP A 35 10.34 -7.94 34.14
N PHE A 36 10.93 -8.83 33.34
CA PHE A 36 10.19 -9.69 32.40
C PHE A 36 9.24 -10.66 33.13
N GLU A 37 9.69 -11.29 34.22
CA GLU A 37 8.89 -12.24 35.00
C GLU A 37 7.71 -11.55 35.70
N THR A 38 7.89 -10.32 36.19
CA THR A 38 6.84 -9.54 36.87
C THR A 38 6.05 -8.62 35.93
N TYR A 39 6.33 -8.64 34.63
CA TYR A 39 5.77 -7.71 33.65
C TYR A 39 4.25 -7.77 33.57
N GLU A 40 3.68 -8.98 33.50
CA GLU A 40 2.23 -9.22 33.43
C GLU A 40 1.50 -8.57 34.63
N ASP A 41 2.11 -8.62 35.81
CA ASP A 41 1.54 -8.04 37.03
C ASP A 41 1.73 -6.53 37.13
N LYS A 42 2.91 -6.01 36.78
CA LYS A 42 3.22 -4.57 36.82
C LYS A 42 2.49 -3.80 35.71
N HIS A 43 2.26 -4.41 34.55
CA HIS A 43 1.72 -3.77 33.35
C HIS A 43 0.42 -4.43 32.84
N ARG A 44 -0.49 -4.80 33.74
CA ARG A 44 -1.75 -5.53 33.44
C ARG A 44 -2.56 -4.97 32.27
N ARG A 45 -2.70 -3.64 32.17
CA ARG A 45 -3.46 -2.99 31.08
C ARG A 45 -2.81 -3.21 29.72
N LEU A 46 -1.49 -3.02 29.66
CA LEU A 46 -0.71 -3.19 28.44
C LEU A 46 -0.65 -4.66 28.03
N TRP A 47 -0.53 -5.56 29.01
CA TRP A 47 -0.63 -7.00 28.79
C TRP A 47 -1.99 -7.42 28.22
N ALA A 48 -3.09 -6.90 28.76
CA ALA A 48 -4.43 -7.15 28.25
C ALA A 48 -4.59 -6.64 26.80
N LEU A 49 -4.03 -5.46 26.48
CA LEU A 49 -4.02 -4.91 25.13
C LEU A 49 -3.20 -5.77 24.15
N LEU A 50 -2.02 -6.24 24.57
CA LEU A 50 -1.19 -7.13 23.77
C LEU A 50 -1.91 -8.45 23.50
N ARG A 51 -2.52 -9.05 24.52
CA ARG A 51 -3.32 -10.27 24.39
C ARG A 51 -4.50 -10.09 23.44
N ALA A 52 -5.25 -8.99 23.57
CA ALA A 52 -6.35 -8.69 22.67
C ALA A 52 -5.87 -8.52 21.22
N SER A 53 -4.75 -7.82 21.01
CA SER A 53 -4.12 -7.66 19.69
C SER A 53 -3.63 -9.00 19.13
N TYR A 54 -3.01 -9.83 19.95
CA TYR A 54 -2.55 -11.17 19.61
C TYR A 54 -3.69 -12.15 19.31
N LEU A 55 -4.93 -11.86 19.70
CA LEU A 55 -6.11 -12.67 19.32
C LEU A 55 -6.90 -12.08 18.14
N SER A 56 -6.85 -10.76 17.94
CA SER A 56 -7.67 -10.06 16.93
C SER A 56 -6.94 -9.68 15.64
N LYS A 57 -5.60 -9.51 15.68
CA LYS A 57 -4.80 -9.04 14.53
C LYS A 57 -3.72 -10.04 14.12
N THR A 58 -3.41 -10.11 12.83
CA THR A 58 -2.19 -10.73 12.33
C THR A 58 -1.00 -9.83 12.67
N LEU A 59 0.05 -10.41 13.25
CA LEU A 59 1.26 -9.68 13.66
C LEU A 59 2.46 -10.16 12.85
N LEU A 60 3.29 -9.20 12.44
CA LEU A 60 4.61 -9.44 11.85
C LEU A 60 5.69 -9.09 12.89
N PHE A 61 6.45 -10.09 13.31
CA PHE A 61 7.54 -9.94 14.28
C PHE A 61 8.87 -9.78 13.55
N LEU A 62 9.52 -8.64 13.75
CA LEU A 62 10.80 -8.27 13.15
C LEU A 62 11.81 -7.89 14.23
N GLY A 63 13.10 -8.17 13.99
CA GLY A 63 14.18 -7.77 14.91
C GLY A 63 14.34 -8.64 16.16
N PHE A 64 13.71 -9.82 16.19
CA PHE A 64 13.86 -10.76 17.29
C PHE A 64 14.87 -11.86 16.94
N SER A 65 15.53 -12.40 17.96
CA SER A 65 16.34 -13.61 17.85
C SER A 65 15.87 -14.64 18.88
N PHE A 66 16.20 -15.91 18.69
CA PHE A 66 15.91 -16.96 19.66
C PHE A 66 16.59 -16.78 21.04
N ALA A 67 17.45 -15.78 21.21
CA ALA A 67 18.02 -15.43 22.50
C ALA A 67 17.22 -14.33 23.23
N ASP A 68 16.21 -13.75 22.59
CA ASP A 68 15.43 -12.65 23.13
C ASP A 68 14.31 -13.15 24.06
N ALA A 69 14.26 -12.58 25.27
CA ALA A 69 13.21 -12.86 26.26
C ALA A 69 11.78 -12.57 25.75
N ASN A 70 11.64 -11.68 24.76
CA ASN A 70 10.37 -11.37 24.12
C ASN A 70 9.79 -12.54 23.33
N ILE A 71 10.63 -13.43 22.79
CA ILE A 71 10.13 -14.64 22.11
C ILE A 71 9.45 -15.56 23.12
N GLU A 72 9.98 -15.67 24.35
CA GLU A 72 9.34 -16.47 25.40
C GLU A 72 7.94 -15.96 25.74
N ILE A 73 7.75 -14.63 25.72
CA ILE A 73 6.46 -13.98 25.91
C ILE A 73 5.48 -14.39 24.81
N LEU A 74 5.91 -14.34 23.54
CA LEU A 74 5.09 -14.75 22.40
C LEU A 74 4.70 -16.23 22.46
N GLN A 75 5.66 -17.09 22.76
CA GLN A 75 5.41 -18.52 22.93
C GLN A 75 4.46 -18.80 24.10
N ARG A 76 4.56 -18.03 25.19
CA ARG A 76 3.66 -18.15 26.35
C ARG A 76 2.23 -17.74 25.98
N LEU A 77 2.07 -16.66 25.23
CA LEU A 77 0.76 -16.22 24.71
C LEU A 77 0.16 -17.28 23.77
N ALA A 78 0.95 -17.80 22.84
CA ALA A 78 0.57 -18.88 21.95
C ALA A 78 0.08 -20.14 22.71
N ARG A 79 0.89 -20.64 23.65
CA ARG A 79 0.60 -21.88 24.41
C ARG A 79 -0.66 -21.76 25.27
N ARG A 80 -0.87 -20.60 25.93
CA ARG A 80 -2.02 -20.39 26.82
C ARG A 80 -3.36 -20.28 26.08
N HIS A 81 -3.34 -19.91 24.80
CA HIS A 81 -4.56 -19.60 24.05
C HIS A 81 -4.99 -20.64 23.02
N GLY A 82 -4.36 -21.82 23.00
CA GLY A 82 -4.89 -23.03 22.36
C GLY A 82 -5.33 -22.82 20.91
N THR A 83 -4.41 -23.03 19.98
CA THR A 83 -4.54 -23.11 18.50
C THR A 83 -5.96 -23.34 17.94
N ALA A 84 -6.78 -22.28 17.86
CA ALA A 84 -7.87 -22.21 16.86
C ALA A 84 -7.35 -21.61 15.54
N ALA A 85 -6.26 -20.85 15.57
CA ALA A 85 -5.65 -20.21 14.40
C ALA A 85 -4.16 -20.60 14.30
N ARG A 86 -3.88 -21.81 13.79
CA ARG A 86 -2.53 -22.14 13.31
C ARG A 86 -2.16 -21.13 12.22
N ASP A 87 -0.87 -20.74 12.18
CA ASP A 87 -0.27 -19.89 11.13
C ASP A 87 -0.77 -18.46 11.00
N ARG A 88 -1.33 -17.87 12.06
CA ARG A 88 -1.86 -16.51 11.98
C ARG A 88 -0.78 -15.43 12.01
N HIS A 89 0.30 -15.67 12.75
CA HIS A 89 1.37 -14.70 12.94
C HIS A 89 2.59 -15.07 12.11
N ILE A 90 3.43 -14.09 11.80
CA ILE A 90 4.62 -14.27 10.95
C ILE A 90 5.82 -13.66 11.67
N THR A 91 6.98 -14.29 11.58
CA THR A 91 8.26 -13.71 11.97
C THR A 91 9.29 -13.91 10.86
N VAL A 92 10.27 -13.00 10.78
CA VAL A 92 11.39 -13.12 9.85
C VAL A 92 12.67 -13.35 10.64
N LEU A 93 13.39 -14.42 10.35
CA LEU A 93 14.63 -14.82 11.03
C LEU A 93 15.73 -15.10 10.02
N LYS A 94 16.97 -14.72 10.36
CA LYS A 94 18.15 -15.12 9.58
C LYS A 94 18.42 -16.61 9.78
N LYS A 95 18.60 -17.33 8.67
CA LYS A 95 19.07 -18.71 8.69
C LYS A 95 20.59 -18.74 8.92
N PRO A 96 21.10 -19.62 9.79
CA PRO A 96 22.55 -19.85 9.90
C PRO A 96 23.12 -20.27 8.54
N ASP A 97 24.33 -19.81 8.24
CA ASP A 97 25.08 -20.10 7.00
C ASP A 97 25.42 -21.59 6.81
N GLY A 98 25.24 -22.40 7.85
CA GLY A 98 25.52 -23.84 7.84
C GLY A 98 26.98 -24.18 8.10
N SER A 99 27.83 -23.20 8.45
CA SER A 99 29.24 -23.41 8.81
C SER A 99 29.41 -24.39 9.98
N TYR A 100 28.40 -24.45 10.86
CA TYR A 100 28.35 -25.38 12.00
C TYR A 100 27.06 -26.22 11.93
N PRO A 101 27.14 -27.55 11.72
CA PRO A 101 25.97 -28.42 11.61
C PRO A 101 25.03 -28.38 12.84
N ASP A 102 25.61 -28.22 14.02
CA ASP A 102 24.85 -28.16 15.28
C ASP A 102 24.02 -26.87 15.40
N ASP A 103 24.52 -25.76 14.88
CA ASP A 103 23.77 -24.49 14.86
C ASP A 103 22.57 -24.57 13.95
N LEU A 104 22.74 -25.16 12.77
CA LEU A 104 21.65 -25.40 11.84
C LEU A 104 20.60 -26.33 12.45
N ARG A 105 21.03 -27.45 13.07
CA ARG A 105 20.12 -28.38 13.73
C ARG A 105 19.34 -27.70 14.87
N ARG A 106 20.04 -26.93 15.71
CA ARG A 106 19.43 -26.17 16.81
C ARG A 106 18.43 -25.14 16.29
N HIS A 107 18.78 -24.42 15.23
CA HIS A 107 17.90 -23.46 14.57
C HIS A 107 16.64 -24.13 14.04
N THR A 108 16.75 -25.23 13.29
CA THR A 108 15.59 -25.99 12.79
C THR A 108 14.66 -26.44 13.90
N LEU A 109 15.19 -26.94 15.03
CA LEU A 109 14.38 -27.33 16.18
C LEU A 109 13.63 -26.14 16.79
N LYS A 110 14.28 -24.99 16.90
CA LYS A 110 13.66 -23.76 17.43
C LYS A 110 12.61 -23.18 16.49
N VAL A 111 12.84 -23.22 15.17
CA VAL A 111 11.84 -22.85 14.16
C VAL A 111 10.60 -23.72 14.31
N ARG A 112 10.77 -25.05 14.38
CA ARG A 112 9.66 -25.98 14.54
C ARG A 112 8.87 -25.73 15.83
N ASP A 113 9.55 -25.46 16.95
CA ASP A 113 8.88 -25.12 18.21
C ASP A 113 8.04 -23.84 18.09
N LEU A 114 8.59 -22.82 17.43
CA LEU A 114 7.89 -21.55 17.20
C LEU A 114 6.68 -21.71 16.26
N GLU A 115 6.81 -22.50 15.19
CA GLU A 115 5.70 -22.82 14.28
C GLU A 115 4.61 -23.64 14.97
N MET A 116 4.97 -24.58 15.84
CA MET A 116 3.99 -25.30 16.68
C MET A 116 3.21 -24.35 17.60
N SER A 117 3.79 -23.20 17.93
CA SER A 117 3.11 -22.13 18.68
C SER A 117 2.18 -21.26 17.82
N GLY A 118 2.09 -21.50 16.50
CA GLY A 118 1.21 -20.76 15.59
C GLY A 118 1.83 -19.49 15.00
N VAL A 119 3.15 -19.36 15.07
CA VAL A 119 3.92 -18.28 14.44
C VAL A 119 4.74 -18.86 13.30
N ARG A 120 4.39 -18.52 12.05
CA ARG A 120 5.11 -18.95 10.86
C ARG A 120 6.46 -18.25 10.76
N VAL A 121 7.51 -18.99 10.44
CA VAL A 121 8.85 -18.42 10.26
C VAL A 121 9.15 -18.26 8.77
N HIS A 122 9.53 -17.05 8.37
CA HIS A 122 10.15 -16.78 7.08
C HIS A 122 11.65 -16.65 7.29
N GLU A 123 12.41 -17.54 6.66
CA GLU A 123 13.87 -17.54 6.76
C GLU A 123 14.48 -16.66 5.67
N VAL A 124 15.33 -15.71 6.06
CA VAL A 124 16.15 -14.89 5.14
C VAL A 124 17.61 -15.31 5.22
N SER A 125 18.34 -15.09 4.13
CA SER A 125 19.78 -15.32 4.09
C SER A 125 20.51 -14.24 4.88
N GLU A 126 20.15 -12.98 4.66
CA GLU A 126 20.72 -11.83 5.33
C GLU A 126 19.64 -10.86 5.81
N TYR A 127 19.92 -10.12 6.89
CA TYR A 127 18.96 -9.10 7.36
C TYR A 127 18.84 -7.91 6.41
N GLU A 128 19.80 -7.74 5.49
CA GLU A 128 19.75 -6.75 4.40
C GLU A 128 18.63 -7.05 3.39
N ASP A 129 18.05 -8.26 3.39
CA ASP A 129 16.89 -8.61 2.57
C ASP A 129 15.57 -8.06 3.14
N LEU A 130 15.54 -7.67 4.43
CA LEU A 130 14.32 -7.20 5.11
C LEU A 130 13.68 -5.97 4.44
N PRO A 131 14.41 -4.90 4.09
CA PRO A 131 13.82 -3.74 3.44
C PRO A 131 13.10 -4.08 2.13
N LEU A 132 13.65 -5.00 1.33
CA LEU A 132 13.04 -5.46 0.08
C LEU A 132 11.74 -6.22 0.35
N LEU A 133 11.77 -7.17 1.29
CA LEU A 133 10.59 -7.91 1.72
C LEU A 133 9.48 -6.98 2.21
N LEU A 134 9.82 -6.01 3.06
CA LEU A 134 8.86 -5.06 3.63
C LEU A 134 8.29 -4.12 2.56
N THR A 135 9.12 -3.70 1.60
CA THR A 135 8.66 -2.89 0.46
C THR A 135 7.60 -3.65 -0.33
N GLU A 136 7.84 -4.92 -0.64
CA GLU A 136 6.88 -5.75 -1.36
C GLU A 136 5.60 -6.02 -0.54
N LEU A 137 5.75 -6.25 0.77
CA LEU A 137 4.62 -6.42 1.68
C LEU A 137 3.74 -5.16 1.72
N VAL A 138 4.35 -3.98 1.87
CA VAL A 138 3.64 -2.69 1.86
C VAL A 138 2.88 -2.53 0.55
N ARG A 139 3.54 -2.74 -0.59
CA ARG A 139 2.90 -2.62 -1.90
C ARG A 139 1.67 -3.52 -2.05
N ARG A 140 1.73 -4.77 -1.58
CA ARG A 140 0.61 -5.74 -1.68
C ARG A 140 -0.51 -5.51 -0.66
N THR A 141 -0.20 -4.92 0.49
CA THR A 141 -1.16 -4.69 1.57
C THR A 141 -1.89 -3.36 1.48
N ARG A 142 -1.41 -2.43 0.62
CA ARG A 142 -2.17 -1.23 0.24
C ARG A 142 -3.55 -1.61 -0.28
N PRO A 143 -4.59 -0.80 -0.02
CA PRO A 143 -5.90 -1.04 -0.60
C PRO A 143 -5.81 -1.01 -2.14
N PRO A 144 -6.72 -1.69 -2.87
CA PRO A 144 -6.75 -1.67 -4.33
C PRO A 144 -7.25 -0.30 -4.83
N ARG A 145 -6.47 0.74 -4.58
CA ARG A 145 -6.75 2.12 -4.96
C ARG A 145 -5.88 2.54 -6.14
N LEU A 146 -6.54 3.09 -7.15
CA LEU A 146 -5.95 3.71 -8.34
C LEU A 146 -6.11 5.23 -8.22
N PHE A 147 -4.99 5.94 -8.16
CA PHE A 147 -5.00 7.41 -8.22
C PHE A 147 -4.99 7.86 -9.68
N VAL A 148 -5.92 8.74 -10.05
CA VAL A 148 -5.99 9.32 -11.41
C VAL A 148 -5.45 10.74 -11.38
N SER A 149 -4.34 10.93 -12.07
CA SER A 149 -3.66 12.20 -12.26
C SER A 149 -3.80 12.70 -13.69
N GLY A 150 -3.90 14.01 -13.86
CA GLY A 150 -3.87 14.60 -15.20
C GLY A 150 -4.71 15.85 -15.35
N SER A 151 -4.44 16.57 -16.43
CA SER A 151 -5.18 17.75 -16.87
C SER A 151 -5.40 17.70 -18.37
N GLU A 152 -6.45 18.38 -18.82
CA GLU A 152 -6.87 18.43 -20.21
C GLU A 152 -5.76 18.93 -21.14
N THR A 153 -5.60 18.22 -22.26
CA THR A 153 -4.60 18.49 -23.30
C THR A 153 -5.24 18.34 -24.68
N GLY A 154 -5.82 19.43 -25.19
CA GLY A 154 -6.40 19.50 -26.54
C GLY A 154 -7.75 18.79 -26.70
N ASP A 155 -8.28 18.84 -27.92
CA ASP A 155 -9.69 18.52 -28.23
C ASP A 155 -10.05 17.02 -28.10
N THR A 156 -9.07 16.12 -28.05
CA THR A 156 -9.29 14.67 -28.00
C THR A 156 -9.36 14.11 -26.58
N TYR A 157 -9.24 14.96 -25.56
CA TYR A 157 -9.17 14.56 -24.16
C TYR A 157 -10.43 13.84 -23.65
N GLY A 158 -11.61 14.26 -24.12
CA GLY A 158 -12.87 13.59 -23.80
C GLY A 158 -12.87 12.12 -24.25
N ARG A 159 -12.47 11.85 -25.50
CA ARG A 159 -12.35 10.49 -26.04
C ARG A 159 -11.36 9.66 -25.25
N GLN A 160 -10.23 10.24 -24.84
CA GLN A 160 -9.23 9.54 -24.03
C GLN A 160 -9.77 9.10 -22.66
N CYS A 161 -10.53 9.98 -22.00
CA CYS A 161 -11.21 9.65 -20.75
C CYS A 161 -12.26 8.54 -20.95
N GLU A 162 -13.03 8.59 -22.05
CA GLU A 162 -14.03 7.58 -22.39
C GLU A 162 -13.42 6.20 -22.63
N GLU A 163 -12.39 6.09 -23.47
CA GLU A 163 -11.75 4.80 -23.75
C GLU A 163 -11.10 4.22 -22.50
N MET A 164 -10.47 5.07 -21.69
CA MET A 164 -9.88 4.63 -20.43
C MET A 164 -10.95 4.16 -19.43
N ALA A 165 -12.09 4.86 -19.35
CA ALA A 165 -13.22 4.43 -18.54
C ALA A 165 -13.77 3.08 -18.99
N ARG A 166 -13.96 2.86 -20.30
CA ARG A 166 -14.39 1.56 -20.85
C ARG A 166 -13.41 0.45 -20.50
N ALA A 167 -12.11 0.69 -20.60
CA ALA A 167 -11.10 -0.31 -20.27
C ALA A 167 -11.01 -0.63 -18.76
N LEU A 168 -11.58 0.21 -17.88
CA LEU A 168 -11.64 0.02 -16.43
C LEU A 168 -13.03 -0.40 -15.92
N ALA A 169 -14.03 -0.52 -16.79
CA ALA A 169 -15.42 -0.81 -16.43
C ALA A 169 -15.54 -2.01 -15.49
N ASP A 170 -14.90 -3.12 -15.87
CA ASP A 170 -14.93 -4.41 -15.16
C ASP A 170 -14.14 -4.42 -13.84
N ARG A 171 -13.35 -3.38 -13.52
CA ARG A 171 -12.51 -3.29 -12.33
C ARG A 171 -13.27 -2.81 -11.10
N VAL A 172 -14.40 -3.45 -10.80
CA VAL A 172 -15.38 -3.01 -9.78
C VAL A 172 -14.84 -3.06 -8.35
N ASP A 173 -13.81 -3.87 -8.11
CA ASP A 173 -13.13 -4.01 -6.82
C ASP A 173 -12.14 -2.87 -6.53
N TRP A 174 -11.76 -2.11 -7.55
CA TRP A 174 -10.83 -0.99 -7.41
C TRP A 174 -11.54 0.26 -6.93
N GLU A 175 -10.91 0.92 -5.96
CA GLU A 175 -11.24 2.31 -5.62
C GLU A 175 -10.50 3.22 -6.59
N ILE A 176 -11.22 4.11 -7.27
CA ILE A 176 -10.64 5.12 -8.15
C ILE A 176 -10.74 6.45 -7.43
N CYS A 177 -9.60 7.07 -7.15
CA CYS A 177 -9.55 8.35 -6.47
C CYS A 177 -8.83 9.41 -7.30
N SER A 178 -9.21 10.68 -7.11
CA SER A 178 -8.56 11.82 -7.75
C SER A 178 -8.81 13.11 -6.97
N LEU A 179 -8.13 14.20 -7.33
CA LEU A 179 -8.42 15.54 -6.82
C LEU A 179 -9.59 16.25 -7.55
N GLY A 180 -10.39 15.53 -8.35
CA GLY A 180 -11.45 16.15 -9.15
C GLY A 180 -10.95 17.06 -10.29
N GLY A 181 -9.68 16.93 -10.69
CA GLY A 181 -9.15 17.56 -11.91
C GLY A 181 -9.74 16.94 -13.18
N HIS A 182 -9.45 17.52 -14.35
CA HIS A 182 -10.05 17.09 -15.63
C HIS A 182 -9.93 15.58 -15.89
N ALA A 183 -8.76 14.97 -15.68
CA ALA A 183 -8.56 13.51 -15.85
C ALA A 183 -9.45 12.71 -14.91
N GLY A 184 -9.38 13.05 -13.62
CA GLY A 184 -10.10 12.38 -12.55
C GLY A 184 -11.61 12.49 -12.75
N TRP A 185 -12.10 13.67 -13.08
CA TRP A 185 -13.51 13.92 -13.38
C TRP A 185 -13.97 13.18 -14.62
N GLY A 186 -13.30 13.39 -15.76
CA GLY A 186 -13.70 12.83 -17.05
C GLY A 186 -13.74 11.30 -17.00
N THR A 187 -12.66 10.67 -16.55
CA THR A 187 -12.57 9.21 -16.46
C THR A 187 -13.61 8.63 -15.49
N THR A 188 -13.74 9.22 -14.30
CA THR A 188 -14.65 8.71 -13.27
C THR A 188 -16.12 8.92 -13.64
N ARG A 189 -16.45 10.02 -14.33
CA ARG A 189 -17.81 10.29 -14.83
C ARG A 189 -18.25 9.23 -15.83
N GLU A 190 -17.44 8.97 -16.85
CA GLU A 190 -17.79 7.98 -17.87
C GLU A 190 -17.82 6.56 -17.28
N LEU A 191 -16.90 6.25 -16.35
CA LEU A 191 -16.93 4.98 -15.64
C LEU A 191 -18.21 4.81 -14.81
N ALA A 192 -18.65 5.85 -14.11
CA ALA A 192 -19.90 5.81 -13.35
C ALA A 192 -21.11 5.56 -14.27
N ARG A 193 -21.13 6.15 -15.47
CA ARG A 193 -22.21 5.92 -16.46
C ARG A 193 -22.24 4.48 -16.93
N ILE A 194 -21.08 3.92 -17.31
CA ILE A 194 -20.96 2.53 -17.75
C ILE A 194 -21.43 1.58 -16.63
N ARG A 195 -20.89 1.73 -15.42
CA ARG A 195 -21.24 0.86 -14.29
C ARG A 195 -22.70 0.99 -13.86
N ARG A 196 -23.33 2.15 -14.02
CA ARG A 196 -24.78 2.30 -13.78
C ARG A 196 -25.60 1.54 -14.81
N ALA A 197 -25.23 1.63 -16.08
CA ALA A 197 -25.89 0.89 -17.15
C ALA A 197 -25.76 -0.63 -16.96
N GLU A 198 -24.62 -1.10 -16.43
CA GLU A 198 -24.34 -2.51 -16.15
C GLU A 198 -24.88 -3.00 -14.79
N GLY A 199 -25.38 -2.11 -13.93
CA GLY A 199 -25.85 -2.45 -12.58
C GLY A 199 -24.73 -2.76 -11.57
N THR A 200 -23.49 -2.37 -11.86
CA THR A 200 -22.28 -2.60 -11.04
C THR A 200 -21.78 -1.35 -10.31
N TYR A 201 -22.55 -0.25 -10.38
CA TYR A 201 -22.17 1.04 -9.79
C TYR A 201 -22.13 1.02 -8.26
N ASP A 202 -20.98 1.39 -7.70
CA ASP A 202 -20.78 1.62 -6.28
C ASP A 202 -20.15 3.01 -6.05
N PRO A 203 -20.88 3.97 -5.46
CA PRO A 203 -20.37 5.33 -5.22
C PRO A 203 -19.22 5.37 -4.20
N SER A 204 -19.05 4.34 -3.36
CA SER A 204 -17.93 4.26 -2.42
C SER A 204 -16.60 3.92 -3.10
N ARG A 205 -16.64 3.42 -4.34
CA ARG A 205 -15.47 3.08 -5.15
C ARG A 205 -14.99 4.22 -6.03
N LEU A 206 -15.75 5.29 -6.17
CA LEU A 206 -15.42 6.44 -7.01
C LEU A 206 -15.29 7.67 -6.10
N VAL A 207 -14.06 8.06 -5.77
CA VAL A 207 -13.79 9.02 -4.68
C VAL A 207 -13.09 10.27 -5.22
N PHE A 208 -13.60 11.44 -4.84
CA PHE A 208 -13.00 12.73 -5.15
C PHE A 208 -12.53 13.39 -3.87
N HIS A 209 -11.26 13.79 -3.83
CA HIS A 209 -10.68 14.51 -2.71
C HIS A 209 -10.57 16.00 -3.04
N SER A 210 -11.15 16.83 -2.18
CA SER A 210 -11.04 18.28 -2.26
C SER A 210 -10.13 18.77 -1.15
N ARG A 211 -9.14 19.59 -1.52
CA ARG A 211 -8.21 20.23 -0.58
C ARG A 211 -8.81 21.47 0.07
N ARG A 212 -8.19 21.93 1.16
CA ARG A 212 -8.40 23.28 1.67
C ARG A 212 -8.01 24.31 0.61
N LYS A 213 -8.95 25.18 0.25
CA LYS A 213 -8.73 26.35 -0.62
C LYS A 213 -9.53 27.52 -0.08
N GLU A 214 -8.91 28.69 0.03
CA GLU A 214 -9.65 29.93 0.27
C GLU A 214 -10.41 30.31 -1.00
N GLY A 215 -11.73 30.50 -0.89
CA GLY A 215 -12.60 30.82 -2.02
C GLY A 215 -13.99 30.21 -1.88
N PRO A 216 -14.88 30.44 -2.86
CA PRO A 216 -16.19 29.80 -2.88
C PRO A 216 -16.04 28.28 -2.86
N PRO A 217 -17.02 27.55 -2.28
CA PRO A 217 -17.01 26.09 -2.29
C PRO A 217 -16.85 25.58 -3.73
N PRO A 218 -16.29 24.37 -3.92
CA PRO A 218 -16.24 23.75 -5.24
C PRO A 218 -17.63 23.80 -5.88
N VAL A 219 -17.69 24.04 -7.19
CA VAL A 219 -18.94 24.02 -7.95
C VAL A 219 -19.65 22.69 -7.64
N GLU A 220 -20.93 22.75 -7.28
CA GLU A 220 -21.72 21.55 -7.06
C GLU A 220 -21.63 20.66 -8.30
N MET A 221 -21.31 19.39 -8.07
CA MET A 221 -21.26 18.40 -9.12
C MET A 221 -22.66 18.26 -9.73
N ASP A 222 -22.85 18.66 -10.99
CA ASP A 222 -24.13 18.54 -11.71
C ASP A 222 -24.68 17.10 -11.72
N GLU A 223 -23.80 16.12 -11.53
CA GLU A 223 -24.11 14.70 -11.48
C GLU A 223 -23.45 14.03 -10.26
N ARG A 224 -24.23 13.26 -9.47
CA ARG A 224 -23.69 12.47 -8.35
C ARG A 224 -22.90 11.26 -8.87
N ILE A 225 -21.65 11.48 -9.25
CA ILE A 225 -20.76 10.47 -9.84
C ILE A 225 -20.14 9.55 -8.77
N GLY A 226 -19.88 10.06 -7.57
CA GLY A 226 -19.19 9.30 -6.53
C GLY A 226 -19.26 9.96 -5.16
N THR A 227 -18.32 9.59 -4.29
CA THR A 227 -18.15 10.13 -2.94
C THR A 227 -17.17 11.29 -2.97
N SER A 228 -17.58 12.46 -2.46
CA SER A 228 -16.67 13.60 -2.28
C SER A 228 -16.19 13.64 -0.83
N VAL A 229 -14.88 13.72 -0.64
CA VAL A 229 -14.19 13.83 0.65
C VAL A 229 -13.47 15.17 0.69
N PHE A 230 -13.72 15.94 1.73
CA PHE A 230 -13.02 17.20 1.97
C PHE A 230 -11.94 16.99 3.01
N ASP A 231 -10.71 17.34 2.65
CA ASP A 231 -9.53 17.26 3.50
C ASP A 231 -9.05 18.68 3.86
N ASP A 232 -8.60 18.86 5.10
CA ASP A 232 -8.07 20.12 5.61
C ASP A 232 -6.60 20.39 5.18
N LEU A 233 -6.02 19.42 4.46
CA LEU A 233 -4.66 19.45 3.95
C LEU A 233 -4.52 20.36 2.71
N GLU A 234 -3.31 20.90 2.55
CA GLU A 234 -2.88 21.51 1.28
C GLU A 234 -2.59 20.43 0.22
N ARG A 235 -2.33 20.85 -1.03
CA ARG A 235 -2.22 19.93 -2.16
C ARG A 235 -1.15 18.84 -1.95
N GLU A 236 0.09 19.23 -1.65
CA GLU A 236 1.19 18.26 -1.58
C GLU A 236 0.98 17.23 -0.46
N PRO A 237 0.69 17.60 0.79
CA PRO A 237 0.40 16.63 1.84
C PRO A 237 -0.79 15.73 1.51
N LEU A 238 -1.85 16.28 0.89
CA LEU A 238 -3.01 15.51 0.46
C LEU A 238 -2.62 14.47 -0.60
N VAL A 239 -1.99 14.89 -1.69
CA VAL A 239 -1.63 13.95 -2.77
C VAL A 239 -0.66 12.89 -2.27
N ARG A 240 0.37 13.27 -1.49
CA ARG A 240 1.29 12.30 -0.90
C ARG A 240 0.55 11.28 -0.04
N SER A 241 -0.44 11.69 0.76
CA SER A 241 -1.24 10.75 1.56
C SER A 241 -2.08 9.80 0.70
N LEU A 242 -2.67 10.30 -0.40
CA LEU A 242 -3.45 9.48 -1.32
C LEU A 242 -2.57 8.48 -2.08
N LEU A 243 -1.38 8.91 -2.50
CA LEU A 243 -0.39 8.06 -3.17
C LEU A 243 0.15 6.98 -2.24
N ASP A 244 0.44 7.28 -0.97
CA ASP A 244 0.90 6.27 0.00
C ASP A 244 -0.14 5.15 0.22
N GLU A 245 -1.42 5.48 0.03
CA GLU A 245 -2.54 4.53 0.11
C GLU A 245 -2.92 3.94 -1.26
N SER A 246 -2.24 4.27 -2.36
CA SER A 246 -2.55 3.78 -3.71
C SER A 246 -1.55 2.73 -4.19
N ARG A 247 -2.01 1.79 -5.01
CA ARG A 247 -1.13 0.77 -5.64
C ARG A 247 -0.55 1.26 -6.97
N ALA A 248 -1.34 2.04 -7.70
CA ALA A 248 -0.97 2.52 -9.02
C ALA A 248 -1.46 3.95 -9.25
N VAL A 249 -0.83 4.60 -10.22
CA VAL A 249 -1.24 5.90 -10.74
C VAL A 249 -1.50 5.78 -12.22
N LEU A 250 -2.67 6.25 -12.65
CA LEU A 250 -3.01 6.46 -14.04
C LEU A 250 -2.80 7.93 -14.37
N VAL A 251 -2.08 8.21 -15.47
CA VAL A 251 -1.77 9.58 -15.90
C VAL A 251 -2.38 9.87 -17.28
N LEU A 252 -3.20 10.93 -17.40
CA LEU A 252 -3.75 11.40 -18.67
C LEU A 252 -3.41 12.88 -18.92
N GLY A 253 -2.74 13.17 -20.03
CA GLY A 253 -2.33 14.53 -20.40
C GLY A 253 -1.37 15.09 -19.37
N GLY A 254 -1.71 16.26 -18.82
CA GLY A 254 -1.02 16.83 -17.69
C GLY A 254 0.03 17.89 -18.03
N GLY A 255 0.44 18.61 -16.98
CA GLY A 255 1.53 19.58 -17.01
C GLY A 255 2.39 19.49 -15.74
N THR A 256 3.00 20.60 -15.31
CA THR A 256 3.98 20.61 -14.19
C THR A 256 3.48 19.92 -12.91
N ARG A 257 2.23 20.16 -12.52
CA ARG A 257 1.64 19.51 -11.34
C ARG A 257 1.52 18.00 -11.50
N THR A 258 1.17 17.52 -12.68
CA THR A 258 1.12 16.08 -13.00
C THR A 258 2.52 15.47 -12.91
N ALA A 259 3.56 16.19 -13.35
CA ALA A 259 4.94 15.73 -13.24
C ALA A 259 5.40 15.59 -11.78
N GLU A 260 5.01 16.51 -10.90
CA GLU A 260 5.24 16.38 -9.45
C GLU A 260 4.56 15.14 -8.87
N GLU A 261 3.32 14.85 -9.29
CA GLU A 261 2.55 13.68 -8.83
C GLU A 261 3.19 12.37 -9.28
N ILE A 262 3.73 12.32 -10.50
CA ILE A 262 4.54 11.19 -10.99
C ILE A 262 5.80 11.02 -10.17
N ALA A 263 6.51 12.11 -9.86
CA ALA A 263 7.73 12.07 -9.06
C ALA A 263 7.46 11.49 -7.66
N TRP A 264 6.42 11.97 -6.97
CA TRP A 264 6.01 11.43 -5.68
C TRP A 264 5.56 9.97 -5.78
N ALA A 265 4.80 9.60 -6.82
CA ALA A 265 4.37 8.22 -7.02
C ALA A 265 5.57 7.28 -7.20
N THR A 266 6.59 7.73 -7.93
CA THR A 266 7.84 7.00 -8.14
C THR A 266 8.62 6.86 -6.82
N GLU A 267 8.70 7.92 -6.01
CA GLU A 267 9.31 7.90 -4.66
C GLU A 267 8.66 6.84 -3.75
N PHE A 268 7.33 6.75 -3.78
CA PHE A 268 6.56 5.74 -3.03
C PHE A 268 6.57 4.34 -3.66
N GLY A 269 7.23 4.18 -4.82
CA GLY A 269 7.34 2.92 -5.56
C GLY A 269 6.00 2.41 -6.11
N LEU A 270 5.11 3.31 -6.52
CA LEU A 270 3.85 2.98 -7.18
C LEU A 270 4.09 2.63 -8.65
N GLY A 271 3.21 1.81 -9.21
CA GLY A 271 3.17 1.61 -10.66
C GLY A 271 2.59 2.84 -11.34
N VAL A 272 3.41 3.61 -12.04
CA VAL A 272 2.96 4.75 -12.86
C VAL A 272 2.67 4.28 -14.28
N VAL A 273 1.42 4.41 -14.71
CA VAL A 273 0.98 4.02 -16.05
C VAL A 273 0.47 5.25 -16.80
N PRO A 274 1.25 5.77 -17.77
CA PRO A 274 0.82 6.89 -18.60
C PRO A 274 -0.09 6.43 -19.74
N LEU A 275 -1.14 7.18 -20.05
CA LEU A 275 -1.81 7.09 -21.34
C LEU A 275 -1.03 7.96 -22.34
N GLY A 276 0.06 7.45 -22.92
CA GLY A 276 0.95 8.22 -23.80
C GLY A 276 0.25 8.90 -24.99
N ALA A 277 -0.85 8.30 -25.49
CA ALA A 277 -1.72 8.87 -26.52
C ALA A 277 -2.43 10.17 -26.12
N SER A 278 -2.44 10.51 -24.82
CA SER A 278 -3.11 11.70 -24.29
C SER A 278 -2.27 12.99 -24.33
N GLY A 279 -1.00 12.90 -24.74
CA GLY A 279 -0.10 14.06 -24.81
C GLY A 279 0.38 14.54 -23.44
N GLY A 280 0.94 15.76 -23.40
CA GLY A 280 1.43 16.40 -22.18
C GLY A 280 2.45 15.56 -21.40
N THR A 281 2.41 15.68 -20.08
CA THR A 281 3.30 14.93 -19.18
C THR A 281 3.16 13.42 -19.30
N ALA A 282 1.97 12.89 -19.60
CA ALA A 282 1.78 11.45 -19.82
C ALA A 282 2.61 10.95 -21.01
N HIS A 283 2.61 11.69 -22.11
CA HIS A 283 3.41 11.37 -23.30
C HIS A 283 4.91 11.48 -23.01
N GLU A 284 5.34 12.55 -22.37
CA GLU A 284 6.74 12.77 -22.00
C GLU A 284 7.27 11.63 -21.12
N TYR A 285 6.51 11.23 -20.11
CA TYR A 285 6.89 10.12 -19.22
C TYR A 285 6.95 8.78 -19.97
N TRP A 286 5.96 8.50 -20.83
CA TRP A 286 5.97 7.30 -21.67
C TRP A 286 7.20 7.23 -22.57
N GLU A 287 7.53 8.34 -23.26
CA GLU A 287 8.62 8.40 -24.21
C GLU A 287 9.99 8.26 -23.51
N GLN A 288 10.17 8.91 -22.37
CA GLN A 288 11.38 8.79 -21.54
C GLN A 288 11.67 7.35 -21.09
N HIS A 289 10.62 6.58 -20.78
CA HIS A 289 10.73 5.20 -20.27
C HIS A 289 10.49 4.14 -21.34
N ARG A 290 10.42 4.54 -22.63
CA ARG A 290 10.09 3.63 -23.72
C ARG A 290 11.17 2.54 -23.95
N ALA A 291 12.44 2.90 -23.71
CA ALA A 291 13.55 1.97 -23.86
C ALA A 291 13.66 0.99 -22.68
N ASP A 292 13.34 1.47 -21.49
CA ASP A 292 13.42 0.74 -20.22
C ASP A 292 12.20 1.05 -19.35
N PRO A 293 11.08 0.33 -19.55
CA PRO A 293 9.85 0.55 -18.80
C PRO A 293 10.04 0.24 -17.30
N PRO A 294 9.44 1.02 -16.39
CA PRO A 294 9.55 0.77 -14.95
C PRO A 294 8.88 -0.55 -14.56
N ASP A 295 9.34 -1.16 -13.48
CA ASP A 295 8.65 -2.30 -12.88
C ASP A 295 7.28 -1.89 -12.31
N LEU A 296 6.24 -2.63 -12.68
CA LEU A 296 4.88 -2.40 -12.22
C LEU A 296 4.45 -3.51 -11.28
N GLY A 297 4.10 -3.14 -10.04
CA GLY A 297 3.69 -4.11 -9.01
C GLY A 297 4.79 -5.12 -8.68
N GLY A 298 6.06 -4.68 -8.66
CA GLY A 298 7.22 -5.54 -8.39
C GLY A 298 7.53 -6.56 -9.49
N ARG A 299 6.95 -6.39 -10.68
CA ARG A 299 7.17 -7.26 -11.85
C ARG A 299 7.69 -6.45 -13.02
N GLN A 300 8.57 -7.07 -13.80
CA GLN A 300 9.06 -6.50 -15.05
C GLN A 300 7.88 -6.20 -15.99
N THR A 301 7.94 -5.04 -16.62
CA THR A 301 6.93 -4.58 -17.56
C THR A 301 7.22 -5.11 -18.96
N ASP A 302 6.21 -5.68 -19.62
CA ASP A 302 6.33 -6.08 -21.02
C ASP A 302 6.48 -4.84 -21.92
N ARG A 303 7.63 -4.75 -22.58
CA ARG A 303 8.00 -3.61 -23.43
C ARG A 303 7.04 -3.44 -24.61
N ALA A 304 6.54 -4.53 -25.19
CA ALA A 304 5.59 -4.44 -26.30
C ALA A 304 4.25 -3.84 -25.86
N THR A 305 3.80 -4.15 -24.64
CA THR A 305 2.62 -3.54 -24.04
C THR A 305 2.87 -2.09 -23.66
N TRP A 306 4.05 -1.74 -23.13
CA TRP A 306 4.42 -0.35 -22.85
C TRP A 306 4.48 0.52 -24.12
N ASP A 307 5.05 0.00 -25.22
CA ASP A 307 5.10 0.71 -26.50
C ASP A 307 3.71 1.08 -27.03
N ARG A 308 2.68 0.26 -26.75
CA ARG A 308 1.30 0.50 -27.17
C ARG A 308 0.63 1.68 -26.47
N LEU A 309 1.19 2.19 -25.36
CA LEU A 309 0.63 3.34 -24.64
C LEU A 309 0.65 4.63 -25.46
N GLY A 310 1.54 4.75 -26.46
CA GLY A 310 1.58 5.87 -27.41
C GLY A 310 0.90 5.58 -28.77
N ALA A 311 0.18 4.46 -28.89
CA ALA A 311 -0.56 4.12 -30.12
C ALA A 311 -1.89 4.92 -30.21
N ASP A 312 -2.79 4.52 -31.11
CA ASP A 312 -4.16 5.06 -31.09
C ASP A 312 -4.82 4.84 -29.72
N VAL A 313 -5.67 5.80 -29.33
CA VAL A 313 -6.29 5.87 -28.00
C VAL A 313 -6.97 4.58 -27.57
N ASP A 314 -7.60 3.84 -28.49
CA ASP A 314 -8.29 2.59 -28.14
C ASP A 314 -7.28 1.49 -27.76
N VAL A 315 -6.16 1.42 -28.47
CA VAL A 315 -5.06 0.48 -28.22
C VAL A 315 -4.31 0.87 -26.96
N ALA A 316 -4.05 2.17 -26.79
CA ALA A 316 -3.37 2.74 -25.64
C ALA A 316 -4.15 2.51 -24.35
N ALA A 317 -5.48 2.72 -24.35
CA ALA A 317 -6.33 2.50 -23.19
C ALA A 317 -6.35 1.03 -22.76
N ARG A 318 -6.42 0.08 -23.71
CA ARG A 318 -6.34 -1.36 -23.40
C ARG A 318 -4.98 -1.75 -22.83
N ALA A 319 -3.89 -1.23 -23.41
CA ALA A 319 -2.55 -1.45 -22.90
C ALA A 319 -2.38 -0.88 -21.48
N ALA A 320 -2.88 0.34 -21.24
CA ALA A 320 -2.87 0.96 -19.93
C ALA A 320 -3.66 0.14 -18.91
N ALA A 321 -4.86 -0.35 -19.25
CA ALA A 321 -5.65 -1.20 -18.35
C ALA A 321 -4.96 -2.53 -18.03
N GLN A 322 -4.23 -3.14 -18.98
CA GLN A 322 -3.44 -4.34 -18.75
C GLN A 322 -2.27 -4.08 -17.77
N LEU A 323 -1.54 -2.99 -17.97
CA LEU A 323 -0.43 -2.60 -17.11
C LEU A 323 -0.89 -2.17 -15.71
N LEU A 324 -2.03 -1.47 -15.62
CA LEU A 324 -2.69 -1.18 -14.36
C LEU A 324 -3.11 -2.47 -13.64
N ALA A 325 -3.67 -3.45 -14.35
CA ALA A 325 -3.99 -4.74 -13.74
C ALA A 325 -2.74 -5.42 -13.16
N GLN A 326 -1.60 -5.31 -13.84
CA GLN A 326 -0.33 -5.78 -13.30
C GLN A 326 0.08 -5.03 -12.03
N ALA A 327 0.06 -3.69 -12.04
CA ALA A 327 0.41 -2.83 -10.92
C ALA A 327 -0.53 -3.00 -9.71
N MET A 328 -1.80 -3.30 -9.96
CA MET A 328 -2.84 -3.46 -8.95
C MET A 328 -2.88 -4.87 -8.33
N TYR A 329 -2.01 -5.79 -8.75
CA TYR A 329 -2.04 -7.22 -8.39
C TYR A 329 -3.37 -7.90 -8.71
N ALA A 330 -4.02 -7.48 -9.80
CA ALA A 330 -5.23 -8.15 -10.24
C ALA A 330 -4.89 -9.57 -10.72
N PRO A 331 -5.73 -10.57 -10.42
CA PRO A 331 -5.53 -11.91 -10.95
C PRO A 331 -5.53 -11.85 -12.48
N GLU A 332 -4.57 -12.53 -13.11
CA GLU A 332 -4.58 -12.70 -14.56
C GLU A 332 -5.93 -13.30 -14.95
N ALA A 333 -6.63 -12.65 -15.89
CA ALA A 333 -7.86 -13.19 -16.43
C ALA A 333 -7.52 -14.57 -17.00
N ARG A 334 -8.02 -15.63 -16.36
CA ARG A 334 -7.94 -16.97 -16.94
C ARG A 334 -8.65 -16.88 -18.28
N ILE A 335 -7.88 -16.96 -19.36
CA ILE A 335 -8.44 -17.19 -20.68
C ILE A 335 -9.14 -18.53 -20.57
N ILE A 336 -10.47 -18.51 -20.51
CA ILE A 336 -11.28 -19.72 -20.64
C ILE A 336 -11.09 -20.13 -22.11
N SER A 337 -10.24 -21.14 -22.32
CA SER A 337 -9.99 -21.77 -23.62
C SER A 337 -11.23 -22.47 -24.15
#